data_AF-A0A1F2YIQ1-F1
#
_entry.id   AF-A0A1F2YIQ1-F1
#
_cell.length_a   1.000
_cell.length_b   1.000
_cell.length_c   1.000
_cell.angle_alpha   90.00
_cell.angle_beta   90.00
_cell.angle_gamma   90.00
#
_symmetry.space_group_name_H-M   'P 1'
#
loop_
_entity.id
_entity.type
_entity.pdbx_description
1 polymer ?
#
loop_
_entity_poly.entity_id
_entity_poly.type
_entity_poly.pdbx_seq_one_letter_code
_entity_poly.pdbx_strand_id
1 'polypeptide(L)' 'MKKPNRIFLPPIWLTLVITVLGIYGMNLVYKAVTDGAWGAGMVGAVLLAATVGLLGTPLAYSRYVRKELKARR' A
#
# COMPACT_ATOMS: atom_id res chain seq x y z
N MET A 1 15.98 19.65 -21.91
CA MET A 1 16.12 18.92 -20.63
C MET A 1 14.72 18.74 -20.03
N LYS A 2 14.17 17.52 -20.02
CA LYS A 2 12.83 17.27 -19.45
C LYS A 2 12.92 17.42 -17.93
N LYS A 3 12.05 18.28 -17.36
CA LYS A 3 11.97 18.54 -15.92
C LYS A 3 11.85 17.22 -15.16
N PRO A 4 12.53 17.05 -14.00
CA PRO A 4 12.33 15.88 -13.17
C PRO A 4 10.86 15.85 -12.76
N ASN A 5 10.11 14.84 -13.22
CA ASN A 5 8.79 14.55 -12.67
C ASN A 5 9.00 14.34 -11.17
N ARG A 6 8.48 15.28 -10.36
CA ARG A 6 8.43 15.13 -8.91
C ARG A 6 7.52 13.93 -8.63
N ILE A 7 8.14 12.76 -8.46
CA ILE A 7 7.45 11.58 -7.96
C ILE A 7 7.00 11.96 -6.56
N PHE A 8 5.69 12.11 -6.38
CA PHE A 8 5.09 12.44 -5.10
C PHE A 8 5.19 11.19 -4.22
N LEU A 9 6.36 11.00 -3.61
CA LEU A 9 6.57 9.95 -2.64
C LEU A 9 5.82 10.36 -1.35
N PRO A 10 4.96 9.49 -0.80
CA PRO A 10 4.33 9.78 0.47
C PRO A 10 5.42 9.98 1.55
N PRO A 11 5.24 10.95 2.47
CA PRO A 11 6.20 11.18 3.54
C PRO A 11 6.33 9.94 4.42
N ILE A 12 7.56 9.68 4.91
CA ILE A 12 7.93 8.46 5.65
C ILE A 12 6.95 8.16 6.80
N TRP A 13 6.50 9.19 7.52
CA TRP A 13 5.55 9.03 8.61
C TRP A 13 4.18 8.52 8.16
N LEU A 14 3.68 8.98 7.01
CA LEU A 14 2.44 8.47 6.41
C LEU A 14 2.58 7.00 6.04
N THR A 15 3.73 6.63 5.47
CA THR A 15 4.05 5.24 5.13
C THR A 15 4.06 4.35 6.37
N LEU A 16 4.64 4.84 7.46
CA LEU A 16 4.67 4.16 8.76
C LEU A 16 3.26 3.95 9.33
N VAL A 17 2.44 5.00 9.35
CA VAL A 17 1.05 4.92 9.84
C VAL A 17 0.24 3.92 9.01
N ILE A 18 0.33 3.99 7.69
CA ILE A 18 -0.40 3.08 6.80
C ILE A 18 0.11 1.64 6.97
N THR A 19 1.41 1.43 7.17
CA THR A 19 1.96 0.09 7.43
C THR A 19 1.41 -0.52 8.72
N VAL A 20 1.32 0.28 9.80
CA VAL A 20 0.71 -0.15 11.06
C VAL A 20 -0.78 -0.48 10.88
N LEU A 21 -1.52 0.33 10.12
CA LEU A 21 -2.92 0.06 9.78
C LEU A 21 -3.08 -1.22 8.95
N GLY A 22 -2.17 -1.48 8.02
CA GLY A 22 -2.14 -2.71 7.23
C GLY A 22 -1.90 -3.96 8.08
N ILE A 23 -0.97 -3.90 9.04
CA ILE A 23 -0.72 -5.00 10.00
C ILE A 23 -1.96 -5.26 10.85
N TYR A 24 -2.61 -4.20 11.34
CA TYR A 24 -3.84 -4.31 12.13
C TYR A 24 -5.00 -4.90 11.32
N GLY A 25 -5.18 -4.43 10.08
CA GLY A 25 -6.17 -4.96 9.15
C GLY A 25 -5.94 -6.44 8.86
N MET A 26 -4.69 -6.86 8.63
CA MET A 26 -4.33 -8.26 8.41
C MET A 26 -4.66 -9.15 9.62
N ASN A 27 -4.46 -8.62 10.84
CA ASN A 27 -4.78 -9.34 12.07
C ASN A 27 -6.31 -9.49 12.25
N LEU A 28 -7.09 -8.48 11.86
CA LEU A 28 -8.55 -8.57 11.83
C LEU A 28 -9.06 -9.56 10.78
N VAL A 29 -8.46 -9.59 9.58
CA VAL A 29 -8.76 -10.60 8.56
C VAL A 29 -8.43 -12.00 9.08
N TYR A 30 -7.27 -12.17 9.73
CA TYR A 30 -6.88 -13.45 10.31
C TYR A 30 -7.90 -13.94 11.35
N LYS A 31 -8.29 -13.07 12.30
CA LYS A 31 -9.32 -13.38 13.30
C LYS A 31 -10.68 -13.68 12.68
N ALA A 32 -11.05 -13.01 11.59
CA ALA A 32 -12.28 -13.30 10.89
C ALA A 32 -12.29 -14.71 10.27
N VAL A 33 -11.14 -15.15 9.77
CA VAL A 33 -10.96 -16.49 9.20
C VAL A 33 -10.89 -17.56 10.28
N THR A 34 -10.25 -17.30 11.43
CA THR A 34 -10.11 -18.30 12.51
C THR A 34 -11.31 -18.40 13.42
N ASP A 35 -11.91 -17.26 13.79
CA ASP A 35 -12.99 -17.20 14.80
C ASP A 35 -14.38 -17.07 14.14
N GLY A 36 -14.45 -17.10 12.80
CA GLY A 36 -15.70 -16.94 12.05
C GLY A 36 -16.31 -15.53 12.19
N ALA A 37 -15.53 -14.54 12.64
CA ALA A 37 -16.00 -13.18 12.86
C ALA A 37 -16.03 -12.37 11.55
N TRP A 38 -17.04 -12.62 10.71
CA TRP A 38 -17.22 -12.01 9.38
C TRP A 38 -17.16 -10.47 9.39
N GLY A 39 -17.69 -9.82 10.44
CA GLY A 39 -17.66 -8.36 10.59
C GLY A 39 -16.25 -7.79 10.74
N ALA A 40 -15.37 -8.46 11.50
CA ALA A 40 -13.96 -8.08 11.61
C ALA A 40 -13.23 -8.28 10.27
N GLY A 41 -13.65 -9.27 9.47
CA GLY A 41 -13.06 -9.59 8.17
C GLY A 41 -13.35 -8.52 7.12
N MET A 42 -14.57 -8.00 7.06
CA MET A 42 -14.91 -6.90 6.15
C MET A 42 -14.14 -5.62 6.49
N VAL A 43 -14.06 -5.27 7.77
CA VAL A 43 -13.30 -4.10 8.23
C VAL A 43 -11.82 -4.25 7.91
N GLY A 44 -11.25 -5.43 8.17
CA GLY A 44 -9.88 -5.76 7.82
C GLY A 44 -9.61 -5.67 6.32
N ALA A 45 -10.50 -6.19 5.47
CA ALA A 45 -10.37 -6.14 4.01
C ALA A 45 -10.41 -4.71 3.44
N VAL A 46 -11.30 -3.85 3.95
CA VAL A 46 -11.37 -2.43 3.55
C VAL A 46 -10.11 -1.68 3.94
N LEU A 47 -9.63 -1.90 5.17
CA LEU A 47 -8.36 -1.34 5.65
C LEU A 47 -7.19 -1.76 4.77
N LEU A 48 -7.11 -3.04 4.41
CA LEU A 48 -6.05 -3.60 3.58
C LEU A 48 -6.10 -3.05 2.15
N ALA A 49 -7.29 -2.96 1.55
CA ALA A 49 -7.49 -2.38 0.23
C ALA A 49 -7.08 -0.90 0.17
N ALA A 50 -7.46 -0.11 1.18
CA ALA A 50 -7.07 1.29 1.29
C ALA A 50 -5.55 1.46 1.46
N THR A 51 -4.93 0.60 2.28
CA THR A 51 -3.48 0.56 2.52
C THR A 51 -2.72 0.27 1.22
N VAL A 52 -3.15 -0.74 0.45
CA VAL A 52 -2.54 -1.12 -0.82
C VAL A 52 -2.78 -0.05 -1.89
N GLY A 53 -3.94 0.60 -1.92
CA GLY A 53 -4.21 1.71 -2.81
C GLY A 53 -3.31 2.91 -2.54
N LEU A 54 -3.12 3.27 -1.26
CA LEU A 54 -2.34 4.46 -0.89
C LEU A 54 -0.83 4.25 -0.99
N LEU A 55 -0.32 3.05 -0.69
CA LEU A 55 1.12 2.76 -0.74
C LEU A 55 1.54 1.98 -1.97
N GLY A 56 0.76 0.97 -2.35
CA GLY A 56 1.06 0.08 -3.46
C GLY A 56 1.06 0.81 -4.80
N THR A 57 0.12 1.72 -5.05
CA THR A 57 0.03 2.45 -6.32
C THR A 57 1.25 3.38 -6.58
N PRO A 58 1.67 4.25 -5.64
CA PRO A 58 2.88 5.06 -5.85
C PRO A 58 4.17 4.23 -5.84
N LEU A 59 4.25 3.16 -5.04
CA LEU A 59 5.41 2.26 -5.05
C LEU A 59 5.51 1.46 -6.36
N ALA A 60 4.40 0.95 -6.88
CA ALA A 60 4.33 0.24 -8.15
C ALA A 60 4.68 1.17 -9.32
N TYR A 61 4.14 2.40 -9.32
CA TYR A 61 4.47 3.41 -10.32
C TYR A 61 5.96 3.77 -10.31
N SER A 62 6.54 3.99 -9.12
CA SER A 62 7.98 4.28 -9.00
C SER A 62 8.86 3.11 -9.47
N ARG A 63 8.46 1.86 -9.23
CA ARG A 63 9.14 0.66 -9.74
C ARG A 63 9.01 0.52 -11.25
N TYR A 64 7.82 0.78 -11.80
CA TYR A 64 7.56 0.75 -13.23
C TYR A 64 8.43 1.78 -13.98
N VAL A 65 8.41 3.04 -13.52
CA VAL A 65 9.21 4.12 -14.11
C VAL A 65 10.72 3.83 -14.02
N ARG A 66 11.20 3.25 -12.91
CA ARG A 66 12.61 2.82 -12.79
C ARG A 66 12.98 1.71 -13.78
N LYS A 67 12.07 0.76 -14.03
CA LYS A 67 12.29 -0.30 -15.03
C LYS A 67 12.31 0.27 -16.45
N GLU A 68 11.38 1.16 -16.78
CA GLU A 68 11.31 1.82 -18.09
C GLU A 68 12.56 2.68 -18.37
N LEU A 69 13.04 3.42 -17.36
CA LEU A 69 14.26 4.23 -17.48
C LEU A 69 15.53 3.37 -17.62
N LYS A 70 15.58 2.19 -16.98
CA LYS A 70 16.69 1.24 -17.17
C LYS A 70 16.66 0.55 -18.53
N ALA A 71 15.48 0.27 -19.08
CA ALA A 71 15.35 -0.38 -20.38
C ALA A 71 15.69 0.53 -21.58
N ARG A 72 15.73 1.85 -21.36
CA ARG A 72 16.12 2.86 -22.37
C ARG A 72 17.59 3.27 -22.31
N ARG A 73 18.38 2.70 -21.39
CA ARG A 73 19.84 2.87 -21.28
C ARG A 73 20.53 1.61 -21.78
#